data_AF-A0A843JXL4-F1
#
_entry.id   AF-A0A843JXL4-F1
#
_cell.length_a   1.000
_cell.length_b   1.000
_cell.length_c   1.000
_cell.angle_alpha   90.00
_cell.angle_beta   90.00
_cell.angle_gamma   90.00
#
_symmetry.space_group_name_H-M   'P 1'
#
loop_
_entity.id
_entity.type
_entity.pdbx_description
1 polymer ?
#
loop_
_entity_poly.entity_id
_entity_poly.type
_entity_poly.pdbx_seq_one_letter_code
_entity_poly.pdbx_strand_id
1 'polypeptide(L)'
;MLAKRVGYHRHLLALCAIALTAFFFIILANSVQASDSVNGSLNQTLMTKEDAAQMMIATVAVDINDSSFRMHQYPALIDAGSKVRQAVTDESKASEYLACERQSWLFFIDLSPGAHFAHPAIIALLDAVSGDIKSMDAEWWPVIEVPVFDSTAKRQDPSMIVFER
;
A
#
# COMPACT_ATOMS: atom_id res chain seq x y z
N MET A 1 -37.34 69.63 4.99
CA MET A 1 -35.93 69.98 4.78
C MET A 1 -35.26 70.17 6.14
N LEU A 2 -34.37 69.25 6.55
CA LEU A 2 -33.15 69.45 7.37
C LEU A 2 -32.64 68.08 7.87
N ALA A 3 -31.35 67.78 7.58
CA ALA A 3 -30.30 67.15 8.42
C ALA A 3 -30.58 65.80 9.14
N LYS A 4 -29.64 64.88 9.47
CA LYS A 4 -28.17 64.76 9.43
C LYS A 4 -27.86 63.25 9.71
N ARG A 5 -27.14 62.55 8.82
CA ARG A 5 -25.79 61.93 8.95
C ARG A 5 -25.39 61.19 10.25
N VAL A 6 -24.59 60.11 10.04
CA VAL A 6 -23.64 59.39 10.93
C VAL A 6 -24.26 58.21 11.72
N GLY A 7 -23.73 56.99 11.79
CA GLY A 7 -22.49 56.36 11.32
C GLY A 7 -22.32 55.07 12.14
N TYR A 8 -22.39 53.89 11.51
CA TYR A 8 -22.35 52.60 12.23
C TYR A 8 -21.66 51.47 11.43
N HIS A 9 -20.73 51.81 10.54
CA HIS A 9 -20.08 50.80 9.67
C HIS A 9 -18.57 50.66 9.80
N ARG A 10 -17.93 51.35 10.76
CA ARG A 10 -16.46 51.34 10.84
C ARG A 10 -15.85 50.49 11.96
N HIS A 11 -16.67 49.84 12.80
CA HIS A 11 -16.15 49.02 13.91
C HIS A 11 -16.35 47.50 13.74
N LEU A 12 -17.15 47.04 12.77
CA LEU A 12 -17.39 45.60 12.57
C LEU A 12 -16.35 44.94 11.64
N LEU A 13 -15.63 45.71 10.82
CA LEU A 13 -14.66 45.19 9.85
C LEU A 13 -13.23 45.09 10.40
N ALA A 14 -12.93 45.68 11.57
CA ALA A 14 -11.58 45.69 12.14
C ALA A 14 -11.28 44.46 13.03
N LEU A 15 -12.28 43.71 13.48
CA LEU A 15 -12.11 42.54 14.35
C LEU A 15 -11.95 41.22 13.58
N CYS A 16 -12.34 41.16 12.30
CA CYS A 16 -12.22 39.94 11.49
C CYS A 16 -10.84 39.79 10.82
N ALA A 17 -10.09 40.88 10.65
CA ALA A 17 -8.78 40.86 9.96
C ALA A 17 -7.60 40.45 10.85
N ILE A 18 -7.76 40.41 12.18
CA ILE A 18 -6.69 40.07 13.13
C ILE A 18 -6.69 38.56 13.47
N ALA A 19 -7.80 37.87 13.24
CA ALA A 19 -7.90 36.43 13.51
C ALA A 19 -7.32 35.54 12.39
N LEU A 20 -7.13 36.07 11.17
CA LEU A 20 -6.65 35.27 10.03
C LEU A 20 -5.13 35.27 9.83
N THR A 21 -4.40 36.19 10.47
CA THR A 21 -2.92 36.26 10.35
C THR A 21 -2.19 35.47 11.45
N ALA A 22 -2.85 35.13 12.56
CA ALA A 22 -2.26 34.31 13.61
C ALA A 22 -2.28 32.79 13.31
N PHE A 23 -3.14 32.34 12.40
CA PHE A 23 -3.24 30.91 12.05
C PHE A 23 -2.23 30.47 10.97
N PHE A 24 -1.70 31.40 10.17
CA PHE A 24 -0.69 31.11 9.13
C PHE A 24 0.74 31.00 9.68
N PHE A 25 1.03 31.56 10.86
CA PHE A 25 2.37 31.46 11.46
C PHE A 25 2.62 30.16 12.24
N ILE A 26 1.57 29.46 12.68
CA ILE A 26 1.70 28.17 13.38
C ILE A 26 2.02 27.02 12.40
N ILE A 27 1.62 27.15 11.14
CA ILE A 27 1.88 26.12 10.11
C ILE A 27 3.30 26.25 9.53
N LEU A 28 3.95 27.41 9.61
CA LEU A 28 5.30 27.62 9.05
C LEU A 28 6.45 27.45 10.06
N ALA A 29 6.17 27.45 11.37
CA ALA A 29 7.19 27.32 12.42
C ALA A 29 7.52 25.86 12.81
N ASN A 30 6.75 24.87 12.35
CA ASN A 30 7.07 23.44 12.51
C ASN A 30 7.81 22.84 11.30
N SER A 31 8.14 23.67 10.30
CA SER A 31 8.78 23.24 9.05
C SER A 31 10.29 23.45 8.99
N VAL A 32 10.96 23.86 10.08
CA VAL A 32 12.42 24.07 10.09
C VAL A 32 13.04 23.56 11.40
N GLN A 33 13.30 22.26 11.44
CA GLN A 33 14.30 21.52 12.26
C GLN A 33 14.03 20.04 11.95
N ALA A 34 14.72 19.36 11.04
CA ALA A 34 16.15 19.08 11.14
C ALA A 34 16.74 18.80 9.75
N SER A 35 17.72 19.61 9.35
CA SER A 35 18.80 19.18 8.48
C SER A 35 20.04 19.10 9.36
N ASP A 36 20.51 17.89 9.66
CA ASP A 36 21.92 17.52 9.45
C ASP A 36 22.21 16.09 9.90
N SER A 37 22.75 15.33 8.95
CA SER A 37 23.53 14.09 9.08
C SER A 37 22.83 12.88 9.71
N VAL A 38 22.64 11.84 8.89
CA VAL A 38 23.43 10.60 8.93
C VAL A 38 22.96 9.74 7.75
N ASN A 39 23.91 9.23 6.96
CA ASN A 39 23.73 8.06 6.10
C ASN A 39 23.37 6.86 6.99
N GLY A 40 22.14 6.84 7.47
CA GLY A 40 21.52 5.69 8.09
C GLY A 40 20.61 5.11 7.03
N SER A 41 21.03 3.99 6.44
CA SER A 41 20.04 3.02 5.98
C SER A 41 19.10 2.82 7.16
N LEU A 42 17.89 3.39 7.09
CA LEU A 42 16.81 2.97 7.95
C LEU A 42 16.61 1.51 7.58
N ASN A 43 17.30 0.61 8.29
CA ASN A 43 17.00 -0.80 8.26
C ASN A 43 15.62 -0.90 8.91
N GLN A 44 14.58 -0.62 8.11
CA GLN A 44 13.21 -0.92 8.47
C GLN A 44 13.17 -2.42 8.74
N THR A 45 12.97 -2.78 10.00
CA THR A 45 12.85 -4.18 10.38
C THR A 45 11.63 -4.74 9.69
N LEU A 46 11.86 -5.64 8.74
CA LEU A 46 10.79 -6.36 8.07
C LEU A 46 10.11 -7.30 9.07
N MET A 47 8.79 -7.37 9.00
CA MET A 47 7.99 -8.31 9.76
C MET A 47 8.47 -9.73 9.50
N THR A 48 8.63 -10.50 10.56
CA THR A 48 9.01 -11.92 10.45
C THR A 48 7.87 -12.72 9.81
N LYS A 49 8.19 -13.92 9.33
CA LYS A 49 7.19 -14.82 8.76
C LYS A 49 6.12 -15.18 9.80
N GLU A 50 6.56 -15.43 11.03
CA GLU A 50 5.72 -15.80 12.17
C GLU A 50 4.79 -14.66 12.58
N ASP A 51 5.31 -13.43 12.69
CA ASP A 51 4.50 -12.25 13.03
C ASP A 51 3.47 -11.96 11.94
N ALA A 52 3.86 -12.11 10.67
CA ALA A 52 2.95 -11.99 9.54
C ALA A 52 1.81 -13.01 9.58
N ALA A 53 2.13 -14.26 9.90
CA ALA A 53 1.12 -15.31 10.06
C ALA A 53 0.14 -14.99 11.20
N GLN A 54 0.66 -14.55 12.36
CA GLN A 54 -0.18 -14.17 13.50
C GLN A 54 -1.09 -12.99 13.16
N MET A 55 -0.56 -11.98 12.46
CA MET A 55 -1.35 -10.84 12.01
C MET A 55 -2.48 -11.27 11.09
N MET A 56 -2.20 -12.07 10.05
CA MET A 56 -3.23 -12.53 9.11
C MET A 56 -4.28 -13.41 9.77
N ILE A 57 -3.91 -14.23 10.75
CA ILE A 57 -4.88 -15.00 11.54
C ILE A 57 -5.78 -14.04 12.34
N ALA A 58 -5.20 -13.04 13.01
CA ALA A 58 -5.95 -12.09 13.81
C ALA A 58 -6.89 -11.18 12.99
N THR A 59 -6.53 -10.87 11.74
CA THR A 59 -7.30 -9.95 10.88
C THR A 59 -8.26 -10.66 9.94
N VAL A 60 -7.84 -11.76 9.30
CA VAL A 60 -8.63 -12.41 8.23
C VAL A 60 -9.40 -13.62 8.74
N ALA A 61 -8.82 -14.43 9.63
CA ALA A 61 -9.49 -15.66 10.08
C ALA A 61 -10.69 -15.38 11.01
N VAL A 62 -10.73 -14.21 11.66
CA VAL A 62 -11.82 -13.83 12.57
C VAL A 62 -13.13 -13.54 11.81
N ASP A 63 -13.02 -13.05 10.57
CA ASP A 63 -14.18 -12.65 9.77
C ASP A 63 -14.76 -13.79 8.90
N ILE A 64 -14.04 -14.91 8.77
CA ILE A 64 -14.49 -16.09 8.02
C ILE A 64 -15.39 -16.93 8.92
N ASN A 65 -16.69 -16.65 8.87
CA ASN A 65 -17.67 -17.12 9.86
C ASN A 65 -18.33 -18.48 9.53
N ASP A 66 -18.07 -19.08 8.36
CA ASP A 66 -18.62 -20.38 7.98
C ASP A 66 -17.70 -21.13 7.01
N SER A 67 -17.65 -22.46 7.15
CA SER A 67 -16.84 -23.46 6.42
C SER A 67 -15.35 -23.57 6.77
N SER A 68 -14.84 -24.81 6.71
CA SER A 68 -13.41 -25.10 6.89
C SER A 68 -12.60 -24.38 5.81
N PHE A 69 -11.75 -23.43 6.19
CA PHE A 69 -10.80 -22.81 5.28
C PHE A 69 -9.38 -23.32 5.55
N ARG A 70 -8.48 -23.11 4.60
CA ARG A 70 -7.04 -23.34 4.77
C ARG A 70 -6.26 -22.12 4.31
N MET A 71 -5.45 -21.56 5.21
CA MET A 71 -4.55 -20.45 4.89
C MET A 71 -3.13 -20.98 4.66
N HIS A 72 -2.58 -20.64 3.49
CA HIS A 72 -1.21 -20.95 3.10
C HIS A 72 -0.39 -19.67 3.06
N GLN A 73 0.75 -19.64 3.75
CA GLN A 73 1.72 -18.55 3.64
C GLN A 73 2.87 -18.99 2.73
N TYR A 74 3.16 -18.18 1.70
CA TYR A 74 4.34 -18.38 0.87
C TYR A 74 5.62 -18.23 1.73
N PRO A 75 6.62 -19.13 1.62
CA PRO A 75 7.70 -19.21 2.60
C PRO A 75 8.71 -18.06 2.54
N ALA A 76 8.70 -17.23 1.49
CA ALA A 76 9.64 -16.13 1.29
C ALA A 76 8.91 -14.80 1.12
N LEU A 77 9.62 -13.69 1.38
CA LEU A 77 9.15 -12.37 1.00
C LEU A 77 9.11 -12.25 -0.52
N ILE A 78 8.08 -11.57 -1.02
CA ILE A 78 7.98 -11.17 -2.41
C ILE A 78 8.62 -9.79 -2.55
N ASP A 79 9.46 -9.62 -3.56
CA ASP A 79 10.14 -8.36 -3.82
C ASP A 79 9.19 -7.27 -4.31
N ALA A 80 9.53 -6.03 -3.97
CA ALA A 80 8.88 -4.85 -4.51
C ALA A 80 8.95 -4.84 -6.04
N GLY A 81 7.89 -4.37 -6.70
CA GLY A 81 7.74 -4.38 -8.16
C GLY A 81 7.15 -5.68 -8.72
N SER A 82 7.06 -6.75 -7.91
CA SER A 82 6.36 -7.97 -8.32
C SER A 82 4.86 -7.74 -8.46
N LYS A 83 4.21 -8.56 -9.28
CA LYS A 83 2.75 -8.67 -9.37
C LYS A 83 2.32 -10.05 -8.95
N VAL A 84 1.19 -10.15 -8.27
CA VAL A 84 0.57 -11.43 -7.92
C VAL A 84 -0.81 -11.47 -8.54
N ARG A 85 -1.11 -12.54 -9.28
CA ARG A 85 -2.42 -12.82 -9.87
C ARG A 85 -2.83 -14.25 -9.61
N GLN A 86 -4.06 -14.62 -9.95
CA GLN A 86 -4.44 -16.03 -10.01
C GLN A 86 -3.87 -16.72 -11.26
N ALA A 87 -3.69 -18.04 -11.19
CA ALA A 87 -3.06 -18.83 -12.25
C ALA A 87 -3.87 -18.89 -13.55
N VAL A 88 -5.17 -19.13 -13.43
CA VAL A 88 -6.09 -19.19 -14.57
C VAL A 88 -6.83 -17.86 -14.65
N THR A 89 -6.68 -17.18 -15.77
CA THR A 89 -7.35 -15.92 -16.06
C THR A 89 -8.22 -16.08 -17.30
N ASP A 90 -9.41 -15.49 -17.25
CA ASP A 90 -10.23 -15.33 -18.44
C ASP A 90 -9.58 -14.28 -19.36
N GLU A 91 -9.05 -14.72 -20.51
CA GLU A 91 -8.38 -13.84 -21.49
C GLU A 91 -9.30 -12.75 -22.06
N SER A 92 -10.63 -12.91 -21.91
CA SER A 92 -11.60 -11.89 -22.33
C SER A 92 -11.74 -10.74 -21.33
N LYS A 93 -11.18 -10.88 -20.11
CA LYS A 93 -11.23 -9.87 -19.05
C LYS A 93 -9.88 -9.19 -18.86
N ALA A 94 -9.92 -7.96 -18.35
CA ALA A 94 -8.70 -7.29 -17.92
C ALA A 94 -8.03 -8.12 -16.81
N SER A 95 -6.73 -8.35 -16.92
CA SER A 95 -6.00 -9.12 -15.93
C SER A 95 -5.96 -8.37 -14.60
N GLU A 96 -6.60 -8.93 -13.59
CA GLU A 96 -6.53 -8.44 -12.22
C GLU A 96 -5.25 -8.95 -11.54
N TYR A 97 -4.59 -8.07 -10.80
CA TYR A 97 -3.40 -8.41 -10.03
C TYR A 97 -3.24 -7.49 -8.82
N LEU A 98 -2.56 -8.00 -7.80
CA LEU A 98 -2.05 -7.23 -6.68
C LEU A 98 -0.61 -6.82 -6.96
N ALA A 99 -0.29 -5.53 -6.83
CA ALA A 99 1.07 -5.03 -6.97
C ALA A 99 1.79 -5.01 -5.61
N CYS A 100 2.99 -5.58 -5.55
CA CYS A 100 3.88 -5.45 -4.41
C CYS A 100 4.61 -4.11 -4.48
N GLU A 101 4.07 -3.06 -3.86
CA GLU A 101 4.75 -1.74 -3.80
C GLU A 101 6.02 -1.77 -2.95
N ARG A 102 6.05 -2.66 -1.95
CA ARG A 102 7.18 -2.96 -1.07
C ARG A 102 7.33 -4.47 -0.93
N GLN A 103 8.33 -4.92 -0.16
CA GLN A 103 8.44 -6.33 0.18
C GLN A 103 7.20 -6.78 0.97
N SER A 104 6.61 -7.89 0.55
CA SER A 104 5.34 -8.36 1.09
C SER A 104 5.33 -9.86 1.35
N TRP A 105 4.56 -10.28 2.35
CA TRP A 105 4.21 -11.67 2.57
C TRP A 105 2.96 -12.03 1.77
N LEU A 106 3.00 -13.16 1.06
CA LEU A 106 1.87 -13.67 0.28
C LEU A 106 1.11 -14.75 1.04
N PHE A 107 -0.21 -14.62 1.04
CA PHE A 107 -1.15 -15.58 1.57
C PHE A 107 -2.14 -16.04 0.51
N PHE A 108 -2.44 -17.33 0.52
CA PHE A 108 -3.53 -17.94 -0.24
C PHE A 108 -4.51 -18.55 0.75
N ILE A 109 -5.73 -18.03 0.76
CA ILE A 109 -6.82 -18.50 1.63
C ILE A 109 -7.78 -19.31 0.77
N ASP A 110 -7.71 -20.63 0.91
CA ASP A 110 -8.61 -21.59 0.28
C ASP A 110 -9.88 -21.71 1.14
N LEU A 111 -11.01 -21.23 0.61
CA LEU A 111 -12.31 -21.27 1.30
C LEU A 111 -13.07 -22.57 1.02
N SER A 112 -12.49 -23.50 0.26
CA SER A 112 -13.09 -24.80 -0.08
C SER A 112 -12.02 -25.88 -0.29
N PRO A 113 -11.24 -26.24 0.75
CA PRO A 113 -10.03 -27.07 0.63
C PRO A 113 -10.26 -28.54 0.24
N GLY A 114 -11.51 -28.94 0.00
CA GLY A 114 -11.88 -30.21 -0.62
C GLY A 114 -12.14 -30.12 -2.13
N ALA A 115 -12.14 -28.93 -2.73
CA ALA A 115 -12.36 -28.73 -4.14
C ALA A 115 -11.10 -29.03 -4.96
N HIS A 116 -11.30 -29.52 -6.20
CA HIS A 116 -10.22 -29.87 -7.12
C HIS A 116 -10.22 -29.04 -8.42
N PHE A 117 -11.13 -28.06 -8.51
CA PHE A 117 -11.31 -27.14 -9.64
C PHE A 117 -11.49 -25.72 -9.11
N ALA A 118 -11.76 -24.74 -9.98
CA ALA A 118 -12.11 -23.37 -9.60
C ALA A 118 -13.06 -23.34 -8.39
N HIS A 119 -12.65 -22.67 -7.32
CA HIS A 119 -13.43 -22.57 -6.09
C HIS A 119 -13.08 -21.26 -5.37
N PRO A 120 -14.00 -20.73 -4.53
CA PRO A 120 -13.74 -19.49 -3.82
C PRO A 120 -12.44 -19.54 -3.04
N ALA A 121 -11.57 -18.58 -3.32
CA ALA A 121 -10.32 -18.37 -2.63
C ALA A 121 -10.03 -16.86 -2.54
N ILE A 122 -9.09 -16.50 -1.67
CA ILE A 122 -8.58 -15.14 -1.54
C ILE A 122 -7.07 -15.18 -1.69
N ILE A 123 -6.54 -14.27 -2.50
CA ILE A 123 -5.11 -13.99 -2.55
C ILE A 123 -4.88 -12.69 -1.80
N ALA A 124 -3.96 -12.69 -0.84
CA ALA A 124 -3.66 -11.52 -0.02
C ALA A 124 -2.16 -11.24 0.05
N LEU A 125 -1.81 -9.96 0.03
CA LEU A 125 -0.48 -9.43 0.28
C LEU A 125 -0.50 -8.64 1.58
N LEU A 126 0.45 -8.95 2.46
CA LEU A 126 0.73 -8.17 3.66
C LEU A 126 2.05 -7.42 3.45
N ASP A 127 2.02 -6.09 3.49
CA ASP A 127 3.21 -5.25 3.46
C ASP A 127 4.09 -5.55 4.68
N ALA A 128 5.31 -6.02 4.45
CA ALA A 128 6.20 -6.45 5.53
C ALA A 128 6.75 -5.30 6.36
N VAL A 129 6.53 -4.05 5.95
CA VAL A 129 6.95 -2.84 6.67
C VAL A 129 5.76 -2.23 7.40
N SER A 130 4.66 -1.94 6.70
CA SER A 130 3.52 -1.22 7.29
C SER A 130 2.49 -2.13 7.94
N GLY A 131 2.46 -3.42 7.58
CA GLY A 131 1.38 -4.32 7.96
C GLY A 131 0.07 -4.09 7.19
N ASP A 132 0.08 -3.27 6.14
CA ASP A 132 -1.09 -3.05 5.29
C ASP A 132 -1.43 -4.32 4.51
N ILE A 133 -2.72 -4.67 4.46
CA ILE A 133 -3.22 -5.85 3.74
C ILE A 133 -3.94 -5.39 2.48
N LYS A 134 -3.58 -5.98 1.34
CA LYS A 134 -4.32 -5.88 0.07
C LYS A 134 -4.77 -7.29 -0.33
N SER A 135 -5.99 -7.45 -0.80
CA SER A 135 -6.51 -8.74 -1.24
C SER A 135 -7.34 -8.63 -2.50
N MET A 136 -7.53 -9.77 -3.16
CA MET A 136 -8.49 -9.95 -4.25
C MET A 136 -9.17 -11.31 -4.12
N ASP A 137 -10.41 -11.38 -4.56
CA ASP A 137 -11.11 -12.65 -4.75
C ASP A 137 -10.42 -13.42 -5.90
N ALA A 138 -10.34 -14.73 -5.75
CA ALA A 138 -9.71 -15.62 -6.70
C ALA A 138 -10.45 -16.96 -6.77
N GLU A 139 -10.19 -17.72 -7.84
CA GLU A 139 -10.70 -19.10 -7.97
C GLU A 139 -9.58 -20.14 -8.06
N TRP A 140 -8.34 -19.67 -8.21
CA TRP A 140 -7.16 -20.49 -8.47
C TRP A 140 -5.96 -20.00 -7.65
N TRP A 141 -4.95 -20.86 -7.51
CA TRP A 141 -3.72 -20.56 -6.78
C TRP A 141 -2.97 -19.33 -7.33
N PRO A 142 -2.20 -18.62 -6.49
CA PRO A 142 -1.47 -17.44 -6.91
C PRO A 142 -0.28 -17.77 -7.84
N VAL A 143 0.03 -16.82 -8.72
CA VAL A 143 1.22 -16.77 -9.56
C VAL A 143 1.94 -15.45 -9.29
N ILE A 144 3.23 -15.54 -9.02
CA ILE A 144 4.10 -14.38 -8.81
C ILE A 144 4.79 -14.06 -10.14
N GLU A 145 4.57 -12.86 -10.64
CA GLU A 145 5.24 -12.33 -11.83
C GLU A 145 6.29 -11.30 -11.40
N VAL A 146 7.55 -11.58 -11.73
CA VAL A 146 8.68 -10.71 -11.40
C VAL A 146 9.15 -10.00 -12.67
N PRO A 147 9.36 -8.67 -12.64
CA PRO A 147 9.88 -7.96 -13.81
C PRO A 147 11.30 -8.43 -14.17
N VAL A 148 11.53 -8.69 -15.46
CA VAL A 148 12.85 -9.09 -15.97
C VAL A 148 13.86 -7.94 -15.87
N PHE A 149 13.40 -6.70 -16.09
CA PHE A 149 14.19 -5.47 -15.99
C PHE A 149 13.56 -4.51 -14.98
N ASP A 150 13.86 -4.70 -13.70
CA ASP A 150 13.35 -3.88 -12.59
C ASP A 150 14.34 -2.81 -12.10
N SER A 151 15.56 -2.76 -12.64
CA SER A 151 16.58 -1.82 -12.21
C SER A 151 17.50 -1.39 -13.36
N THR A 152 18.11 -0.22 -13.21
CA THR A 152 19.15 0.25 -14.14
C THR A 152 20.35 -0.71 -14.14
N ALA A 153 20.71 -1.28 -12.98
CA ALA A 153 21.80 -2.26 -12.89
C ALA A 153 21.53 -3.52 -13.75
N LYS A 154 20.32 -4.11 -13.67
CA LYS A 154 19.95 -5.26 -14.53
C LYS A 154 19.97 -4.90 -16.02
N ARG A 155 19.58 -3.68 -16.37
CA ARG A 155 19.63 -3.19 -17.76
C ARG A 155 21.04 -2.90 -18.26
N GLN A 156 22.00 -2.72 -17.35
CA GLN A 156 23.42 -2.47 -17.64
C GLN A 156 24.30 -3.72 -17.46
N ASP A 157 23.70 -4.90 -17.34
CA ASP A 157 24.46 -6.15 -17.24
C ASP A 157 25.41 -6.31 -18.44
N PRO A 158 26.74 -6.44 -18.23
CA PRO A 158 27.72 -6.53 -19.32
C PRO A 158 27.54 -7.75 -20.25
N SER A 159 26.78 -8.76 -19.83
CA SER A 159 26.44 -9.92 -20.65
C SER A 159 25.27 -9.65 -21.61
N MET A 160 24.54 -8.55 -21.42
CA MET A 160 23.46 -8.15 -22.33
C MET A 160 24.03 -7.63 -23.64
N ILE A 161 23.48 -8.11 -24.75
CA ILE A 161 23.75 -7.52 -26.06
C ILE A 161 22.96 -6.22 -26.14
N VAL A 162 23.67 -5.09 -26.07
CA VAL A 162 23.11 -3.75 -26.20
C VAL A 162 23.43 -3.21 -27.59
N PHE A 163 22.41 -2.71 -28.31
CA PHE A 163 22.56 -2.04 -29.60
C PHE A 163 21.96 -0.63 -29.52
N GLU A 164 22.77 0.38 -29.83
CA GLU A 164 22.39 1.80 -29.86
C GLU A 164 22.72 2.38 -31.24
N ARG A 165 21.94 3.37 -31.70
CA ARG A 165 22.12 4.04 -32.99
C ARG A 165 22.47 5.51 -32.80
#